data_AF-A0A9X8QVG4-F1
#
_entry.id   AF-A0A9X8QVG4-F1
#
_cell.length_a   1.000
_cell.length_b   1.000
_cell.length_c   1.000
_cell.angle_alpha   90.00
_cell.angle_beta   90.00
_cell.angle_gamma   90.00
#
_symmetry.space_group_name_H-M   'P 1'
#
loop_
_entity.id
_entity.type
_entity.pdbx_description
1 polymer ?
#
loop_
_entity_poly.entity_id
_entity_poly.type
_entity_poly.pdbx_seq_one_letter_code
_entity_poly.pdbx_strand_id
1 'polypeptide(L)' 'MQTWDRLTRPVLAVRVRSRWERCPIISVQLYRDGHVAVQVDIHLDSDTVYQARTYRWDPRAMYILRRGDPPHEL' A
#
# COMPACT_ATOMS: atom_id res chain seq x y z
N MET A 1 7.61 -13.52 5.67
CA MET A 1 6.36 -12.78 5.40
C MET A 1 6.00 -12.03 6.66
N GLN A 2 5.72 -10.73 6.53
CA GLN A 2 5.28 -9.89 7.64
C GLN A 2 3.83 -9.48 7.38
N THR A 3 2.99 -9.49 8.41
CA THR A 3 1.58 -9.11 8.35
C THR A 3 1.24 -8.23 9.52
N TRP A 4 0.21 -7.39 9.37
CA TRP A 4 -0.24 -6.48 10.42
C TRP A 4 -1.71 -6.72 10.78
N ASP A 5 -2.03 -6.51 12.05
CA ASP A 5 -3.41 -6.38 12.50
C ASP A 5 -4.08 -5.18 11.82
N ARG A 6 -5.38 -5.27 11.55
CA ARG A 6 -6.15 -4.25 10.81
C ARG A 6 -6.03 -2.84 11.41
N LEU A 7 -5.93 -2.71 12.73
CA LEU A 7 -5.89 -1.40 13.41
C LEU A 7 -4.49 -0.78 13.47
N THR A 8 -3.45 -1.57 13.17
CA THR A 8 -2.03 -1.14 13.30
C THR A 8 -1.29 -1.15 11.98
N ARG A 9 -2.00 -1.31 10.86
CA ARG A 9 -1.42 -1.36 9.52
C ARG A 9 -0.68 -0.05 9.19
N PRO A 10 0.59 -0.13 8.79
CA PRO A 10 1.23 0.97 8.08
C PRO A 10 0.45 1.27 6.80
N VAL A 11 0.53 2.51 6.33
CA VAL A 11 -0.13 2.93 5.09
C VAL A 11 0.92 3.11 4.01
N LEU A 12 0.66 2.56 2.83
CA LEU A 12 1.47 2.75 1.64
C LEU A 12 0.80 3.80 0.76
N ALA A 13 1.57 4.80 0.30
CA ALA A 13 1.15 5.63 -0.82
C ALA A 13 1.48 4.88 -2.12
N VAL A 14 0.47 4.64 -2.96
CA VAL A 14 0.63 3.94 -4.25
C VAL A 14 0.12 4.84 -5.37
N ARG A 15 0.90 4.98 -6.44
CA ARG A 15 0.45 5.73 -7.62
C ARG A 15 -0.44 4.86 -8.52
N VAL A 16 -1.73 5.16 -8.57
CA VAL A 16 -2.75 4.46 -9.38
C VAL A 16 -3.39 5.44 -10.35
N ARG A 17 -3.38 5.14 -11.66
CA ARG A 17 -3.97 6.01 -12.71
C ARG A 17 -3.59 7.49 -12.56
N SER A 18 -2.30 7.75 -12.31
CA SER A 18 -1.71 9.07 -12.09
C SER A 18 -2.06 9.79 -10.77
N ARG A 19 -2.91 9.21 -9.92
CA ARG A 19 -3.25 9.72 -8.59
C ARG A 19 -2.52 8.94 -7.50
N TRP A 20 -2.32 9.56 -6.34
CA TRP A 20 -1.75 8.89 -5.18
C TRP A 20 -2.85 8.41 -4.25
N GLU A 21 -2.84 7.11 -3.97
CA GLU A 21 -3.82 6.47 -3.11
C GLU A 21 -3.17 6.02 -1.81
N ARG A 22 -3.91 6.19 -0.70
CA ARG A 22 -3.49 5.70 0.62
C ARG A 22 -4.02 4.28 0.82
N CYS A 23 -3.13 3.31 0.82
CA CYS A 23 -3.47 1.89 0.85
C CYS A 23 -2.89 1.22 2.10
N PRO A 24 -3.72 0.78 3.07
CA PRO A 24 -3.23 0.04 4.24
C PRO A 24 -2.50 -1.23 3.83
N ILE A 25 -1.32 -1.47 4.40
CA ILE A 25 -0.50 -2.67 4.13
C ILE A 25 -1.06 -3.86 4.90
N ILE A 26 -1.45 -4.90 4.17
CA ILE A 26 -1.90 -6.18 4.70
C ILE A 26 -0.68 -7.06 5.01
N SER A 27 0.22 -7.19 4.04
CA SER A 27 1.39 -8.07 4.15
C SER A 27 2.57 -7.60 3.29
N VAL A 28 3.79 -8.00 3.68
CA VAL A 28 5.03 -7.83 2.91
C VAL A 28 5.74 -9.18 2.83
N GLN A 29 6.18 -9.52 1.62
CA GLN A 29 6.91 -10.75 1.33
C GLN A 29 8.23 -10.43 0.62
N LEU A 30 9.34 -10.90 1.18
CA LEU A 30 10.65 -10.90 0.53
C LEU A 30 10.86 -12.27 -0.11
N TYR A 31 11.11 -12.28 -1.42
CA TYR A 31 11.43 -13.48 -2.20
C TYR A 31 12.94 -13.74 -2.20
N ARG A 32 13.31 -14.98 -2.56
CA ARG A 32 14.72 -15.44 -2.56
C ARG A 32 15.60 -14.68 -3.57
N ASP A 33 15.00 -14.15 -4.62
CA ASP A 33 15.65 -13.33 -5.65
C ASP A 33 15.81 -11.86 -5.23
N GLY A 34 15.44 -11.52 -3.99
CA GLY A 34 15.50 -10.16 -3.45
C GLY A 34 14.32 -9.27 -3.83
N HIS A 35 13.32 -9.79 -4.57
CA HIS A 35 12.11 -9.02 -4.86
C HIS A 35 11.21 -8.91 -3.63
N VAL A 36 10.61 -7.75 -3.46
CA VAL A 36 9.63 -7.50 -2.40
C VAL A 36 8.25 -7.38 -3.03
N ALA A 37 7.29 -8.14 -2.54
CA ALA A 37 5.87 -7.93 -2.81
C ALA A 37 5.18 -7.32 -1.59
N VAL A 38 4.29 -6.38 -1.84
CA VAL A 38 3.48 -5.70 -0.83
C VAL A 38 2.02 -5.89 -1.19
N GLN A 39 1.26 -6.45 -0.26
CA GLN A 39 -0.18 -6.59 -0.38
C GLN A 39 -0.86 -5.47 0.38
N VAL A 40 -1.78 -4.77 -0.27
CA VAL A 40 -2.48 -3.60 0.28
C VAL A 40 -3.97 -3.69 0.05
N ASP A 41 -4.75 -3.01 0.88
CA ASP A 41 -6.16 -2.74 0.62
C ASP A 41 -6.30 -1.46 -0.22
N ILE A 42 -7.01 -1.53 -1.34
CA ILE A 42 -7.30 -0.40 -2.23
C ILE A 42 -8.79 -0.10 -2.23
N HIS A 43 -9.13 1.18 -2.19
CA HIS A 43 -10.47 1.68 -2.46
C HIS A 43 -10.59 1.95 -3.98
N LEU A 44 -11.43 1.19 -4.67
CA LEU A 44 -11.76 1.45 -6.07
C LEU A 44 -13.19 1.94 -6.11
N ASP A 45 -13.35 3.28 -6.22
CA ASP A 45 -14.58 4.05 -6.44
C ASP A 45 -15.93 3.50 -5.90
N SER A 46 -16.56 4.30 -5.02
CA SER A 46 -17.98 4.34 -4.66
C SER A 46 -18.63 3.16 -3.93
N ASP A 47 -18.05 1.97 -3.91
CA ASP A 47 -18.51 0.92 -3.00
C ASP A 47 -17.62 0.87 -1.76
N THR A 48 -18.24 0.67 -0.59
CA THR A 48 -17.60 0.53 0.74
C THR A 48 -16.66 -0.69 0.85
N VAL A 49 -16.28 -1.29 -0.29
CA VAL A 49 -15.52 -2.52 -0.42
C VAL A 49 -14.06 -2.20 -0.69
N TYR A 50 -13.21 -2.53 0.29
CA TYR A 50 -11.77 -2.59 0.10
C TYR A 50 -11.40 -3.87 -0.67
N GLN A 51 -10.55 -3.73 -1.69
CA GLN A 51 -10.00 -4.87 -2.43
C GLN A 51 -8.52 -5.06 -2.07
N ALA A 52 -8.15 -6.30 -1.70
CA ALA A 52 -6.76 -6.67 -1.53
C ALA A 52 -6.07 -6.79 -2.89
N ARG A 53 -4.94 -6.10 -3.07
CA ARG A 53 -4.09 -6.17 -4.27
C ARG A 53 -2.63 -6.37 -3.86
N THR A 54 -1.92 -7.18 -4.63
CA THR A 54 -0.49 -7.41 -4.44
C THR A 54 0.29 -6.69 -5.52
N TYR A 55 1.25 -5.88 -5.11
CA TYR A 55 2.19 -5.20 -6.00
C TYR A 55 3.61 -5.65 -5.73
N ARG A 56 4.44 -5.59 -6.76
CA ARG A 56 5.89 -5.61 -6.59
C ARG A 56 6.36 -4.24 -6.12
N TRP A 57 7.17 -4.19 -5.08
CA TRP A 57 7.74 -2.95 -4.57
C TRP A 57 8.49 -2.18 -5.66
N ASP A 58 8.13 -0.92 -5.85
CA ASP A 58 8.81 0.01 -6.73
C ASP A 58 8.99 1.36 -6.00
N PRO A 59 10.21 1.76 -5.65
CA PRO A 59 10.46 3.02 -4.95
C PRO A 59 10.12 4.27 -5.77
N ARG A 60 9.87 4.15 -7.09
CA ARG A 60 9.42 5.26 -7.94
C ARG A 60 7.91 5.48 -7.91
N ALA A 61 7.15 4.46 -7.49
CA ALA A 61 5.69 4.47 -7.49
C ALA A 61 5.06 4.18 -6.12
N MET A 62 5.90 3.93 -5.10
CA MET A 62 5.47 3.52 -3.76
C MET A 62 6.37 4.10 -2.67
N TYR A 63 5.76 4.55 -1.57
CA TYR A 63 6.48 4.91 -0.35
C TYR A 63 5.60 4.71 0.89
N ILE A 64 6.24 4.40 2.03
CA ILE A 64 5.54 4.20 3.30
C ILE A 64 5.22 5.57 3.91
N LEU A 65 3.95 5.80 4.21
CA LEU A 65 3.50 7.01 4.89
C LEU A 65 3.74 6.90 6.38
N ARG A 66 4.32 7.96 6.95
CA ARG A 66 4.52 8.12 8.39
C ARG A 66 3.35 8.88 9.00
N ARG A 67 3.13 8.67 10.29
CA ARG A 67 2.11 9.38 11.05
C ARG A 67 2.46 10.87 11.06
N GLY A 68 1.60 11.71 10.47
CA GLY A 68 1.82 13.15 10.31
C GLY A 68 2.17 13.58 8.89
N ASP A 69 2.40 12.64 7.96
CA ASP A 69 2.54 13.00 6.54
C ASP A 69 1.23 13.64 6.07
N PRO A 70 1.30 14.81 5.40
CA PRO A 70 0.12 15.52 4.95
C PRO A 70 -0.78 14.60 4.11
N PRO A 71 -2.10 14.85 4.05
CA PRO A 71 -2.90 14.32 2.96
C PRO A 71 -2.23 14.83 1.68
N HIS A 72 -1.52 13.95 0.98
CA HIS A 72 -0.94 14.30 -0.30
C HIS A 72 -2.10 14.53 -1.26
N GLU A 73 -2.55 15.77 -1.34
CA GLU A 73 -3.12 16.31 -2.56
C GLU A 73 -1.96 16.36 -3.57
N LEU A 74 -1.97 15.41 -4.50
CA LEU A 74 -1.12 15.39 -5.67
C LEU A 74 -2.00 15.22 -6.90
#